data_AF-A0A3S2XMC8-F1
#
_entry.id   AF-A0A3S2XMC8-F1
#
_cell.length_a   1.000
_cell.length_b   1.000
_cell.length_c   1.000
_cell.angle_alpha   90.00
_cell.angle_beta   90.00
_cell.angle_gamma   90.00
#
_symmetry.space_group_name_H-M   'P 1'
#
loop_
_entity.id
_entity.type
_entity.pdbx_description
1 polymer ?
#
loop_
_entity_poly.entity_id
_entity_poly.type
_entity_poly.pdbx_seq_one_letter_code
_entity_poly.pdbx_strand_id
1 'polypeptide(L)'
;MKVTFLTLALVLGFNAFAQTHQLVKHDGVAHQVNFIKHENNVIHYSQPGSHEHHKISSHAVASLKDLKSAEHKTVSHKVAVSSKADYHKVQVLHHQDHAVGLKKVATFKGQLNRAKGISSAEQFEHTKRSVKYKAAAQGYPFVAINKKNNGTYEAIAYTY
;
A
#
# COMPACT_ATOMS: atom_id res chain seq x y z
N MET A 1 22.19 62.40 19.63
CA MET A 1 22.10 61.42 20.74
C MET A 1 21.06 60.39 20.32
N LYS A 2 21.50 59.21 19.87
CA LYS A 2 21.63 57.95 20.62
C LYS A 2 20.28 57.32 20.99
N VAL A 3 19.99 56.21 20.26
CA VAL A 3 19.29 54.95 20.63
C VAL A 3 17.92 55.06 21.31
N THR A 4 16.88 54.27 21.08
CA THR A 4 16.64 52.95 20.45
C THR A 4 15.15 52.71 20.70
N PHE A 5 14.36 52.29 19.72
CA PHE A 5 13.24 51.37 19.98
C PHE A 5 13.09 50.49 18.74
N LEU A 6 13.86 49.42 18.75
CA LEU A 6 13.31 48.09 19.00
C LEU A 6 12.51 47.67 17.78
N THR A 7 13.29 47.32 16.76
CA THR A 7 12.95 46.39 15.69
C THR A 7 12.13 45.22 16.26
N LEU A 8 10.81 45.37 16.23
CA LEU A 8 9.86 44.28 16.39
C LEU A 8 9.96 43.41 15.13
N ALA A 9 11.10 42.73 14.99
CA ALA A 9 11.24 41.58 14.12
C ALA A 9 10.39 40.49 14.74
N LEU A 10 9.09 40.55 14.44
CA LEU A 10 8.13 39.50 14.71
C LEU A 10 8.70 38.26 14.05
N VAL A 11 9.26 37.38 14.88
CA VAL A 11 9.76 36.06 14.52
C VAL A 11 8.59 35.35 13.87
N LEU A 12 8.54 35.37 12.54
CA LEU A 12 7.73 34.47 11.76
C LEU A 12 8.27 33.08 12.12
N GLY A 13 7.55 32.41 13.01
CA GLY A 13 7.84 31.06 13.42
C GLY A 13 7.84 30.19 12.17
N PHE A 14 9.04 29.93 11.64
CA PHE A 14 9.27 28.82 10.75
C PHE A 14 8.94 27.58 11.57
N ASN A 15 7.69 27.12 11.49
CA ASN A 15 7.33 25.78 11.88
C ASN A 15 8.09 24.86 10.92
N ALA A 16 9.34 24.56 11.28
CA ALA A 16 10.09 23.51 10.62
C ALA A 16 9.26 22.24 10.81
N PHE A 17 8.64 21.76 9.73
CA PHE A 17 7.97 20.48 9.70
C PHE A 17 9.04 19.40 9.85
N ALA A 18 9.40 19.15 11.10
CA ALA A 18 10.36 18.14 11.46
C ALA A 18 9.78 16.77 11.10
N GLN A 19 10.61 15.96 10.46
CA GLN A 19 10.36 14.58 10.14
C GLN A 19 9.88 13.84 11.39
N THR A 20 8.70 13.23 11.34
CA THR A 20 8.14 12.55 12.51
C THR A 20 8.53 11.08 12.55
N HIS A 21 8.55 10.42 11.39
CA HIS A 21 8.75 8.97 11.31
C HIS A 21 9.68 8.58 10.17
N GLN A 22 10.34 7.43 10.33
CA GLN A 22 11.00 6.70 9.26
C GLN A 22 10.12 5.53 8.84
N LEU A 23 9.65 5.57 7.60
CA LEU A 23 8.87 4.53 6.95
C LEU A 23 9.81 3.57 6.24
N VAL A 24 9.78 2.30 6.64
CA VAL A 24 10.60 1.24 6.04
C VAL A 24 9.69 0.32 5.22
N LYS A 25 9.97 0.22 3.93
CA LYS A 25 9.25 -0.67 3.01
C LYS A 25 9.81 -2.10 3.04
N HIS A 26 9.03 -3.04 2.52
CA HIS A 26 9.44 -4.46 2.40
C HIS A 26 10.52 -4.72 1.34
N ASP A 27 10.83 -3.73 0.50
CA ASP A 27 11.98 -3.72 -0.41
C ASP A 27 13.29 -3.28 0.27
N GLY A 28 13.24 -2.92 1.56
CA GLY A 28 14.38 -2.46 2.35
C GLY A 28 14.66 -0.96 2.24
N VAL A 29 13.94 -0.22 1.39
CA VAL A 29 14.11 1.23 1.27
C VAL A 29 13.40 1.92 2.44
N ALA A 30 14.14 2.80 3.11
CA ALA A 30 13.63 3.63 4.19
C ALA A 30 13.47 5.09 3.74
N HIS A 31 12.36 5.71 4.12
CA HIS A 31 12.04 7.10 3.82
C HIS A 31 11.71 7.83 5.12
N GLN A 32 12.32 8.99 5.35
CA GLN A 32 11.89 9.90 6.41
C GLN A 32 10.66 10.67 5.93
N VAL A 33 9.59 10.61 6.70
CA VAL A 33 8.27 11.14 6.32
C VAL A 33 7.60 11.81 7.51
N ASN A 34 6.65 12.68 7.21
CA ASN A 34 5.70 13.18 8.20
C ASN A 34 4.49 12.27 8.19
N PHE A 35 4.43 11.31 9.12
CA PHE A 35 3.26 10.45 9.27
C PHE A 35 2.04 11.30 9.67
N ILE A 36 0.92 11.10 8.96
CA ILE A 36 -0.34 11.81 9.20
C ILE A 36 -1.33 10.89 9.89
N LYS A 37 -1.67 9.75 9.27
CA LYS A 37 -2.61 8.75 9.81
C LYS A 37 -2.48 7.41 9.12
N HIS A 38 -3.05 6.37 9.74
CA HIS A 38 -3.22 5.05 9.16
C HIS A 38 -4.71 4.70 9.13
N GLU A 39 -5.27 4.45 7.95
CA GLU A 39 -6.70 4.19 7.76
C GLU A 39 -6.90 3.18 6.62
N ASN A 40 -7.81 2.22 6.78
CA ASN A 40 -8.18 1.26 5.73
C ASN A 40 -6.99 0.54 5.07
N ASN A 41 -5.98 0.12 5.85
CA ASN A 41 -4.74 -0.46 5.35
C ASN A 41 -3.93 0.46 4.42
N VAL A 42 -4.12 1.78 4.51
CA VAL A 42 -3.36 2.80 3.78
C VAL A 42 -2.75 3.78 4.77
N ILE A 43 -1.45 4.02 4.63
CA ILE A 43 -0.70 5.00 5.41
C ILE A 43 -0.69 6.31 4.64
N HIS A 44 -1.13 7.37 5.31
CA HIS A 44 -1.08 8.74 4.82
C HIS A 44 0.12 9.45 5.42
N TYR A 45 0.91 10.09 4.58
CA TYR A 45 2.11 10.82 5.00
C TYR A 45 2.36 12.01 4.08
N SER A 46 3.23 12.94 4.51
CA SER A 46 3.82 13.94 3.61
C SER A 46 5.33 13.83 3.59
N GLN A 47 5.94 14.37 2.53
CA GLN A 47 7.39 14.52 2.48
C GLN A 47 7.87 15.62 3.44
N PRO A 48 9.09 15.51 3.99
CA PRO A 48 9.65 16.56 4.84
C PRO A 48 9.70 17.90 4.10
N GLY A 49 9.16 18.95 4.73
CA GLY A 49 9.06 20.28 4.10
C GLY A 49 7.96 20.43 3.03
N SER A 50 7.16 19.38 2.77
CA SER A 50 6.01 19.44 1.87
C SER A 50 4.68 19.23 2.61
N HIS A 51 3.67 19.96 2.15
CA HIS A 51 2.26 19.80 2.57
C HIS A 51 1.48 18.83 1.69
N GLU A 52 2.14 18.24 0.68
CA GLU A 52 1.49 17.31 -0.22
C GLU A 52 1.14 16.00 0.51
N HIS A 53 -0.12 15.57 0.37
CA HIS A 53 -0.60 14.35 0.99
C HIS A 53 -0.32 13.15 0.07
N HIS A 54 0.59 12.29 0.51
CA HIS A 54 0.88 11.01 -0.12
C HIS A 54 0.21 9.85 0.60
N LYS A 55 0.03 8.75 -0.12
CA LYS A 55 -0.53 7.51 0.37
C LYS A 55 0.36 6.35 -0.01
N ILE A 56 0.43 5.34 0.85
CA ILE A 56 1.09 4.08 0.54
C ILE A 56 0.32 2.94 1.21
N SER A 57 0.23 1.80 0.52
CA SER A 57 -0.38 0.61 1.07
C SER A 57 0.38 0.10 2.29
N SER A 58 -0.35 -0.27 3.34
CA SER A 58 0.24 -0.92 4.52
C SER A 58 0.90 -2.25 4.17
N HIS A 59 0.44 -2.91 3.10
CA HIS A 59 1.09 -4.12 2.58
C HIS A 59 2.48 -3.86 2.01
N ALA A 60 2.79 -2.64 1.56
CA ALA A 60 4.11 -2.27 1.06
C ALA A 60 5.09 -1.87 2.19
N VAL A 61 4.57 -1.57 3.38
CA VAL A 61 5.33 -1.04 4.51
C VAL A 61 5.59 -2.13 5.55
N ALA A 62 6.85 -2.34 5.89
CA ALA A 62 7.28 -3.28 6.93
C ALA A 62 7.09 -2.67 8.32
N SER A 63 7.61 -1.46 8.53
CA SER A 63 7.56 -0.79 9.82
C SER A 63 7.58 0.72 9.73
N LEU A 64 7.05 1.38 10.76
CA LEU A 64 7.19 2.80 11.03
C LEU A 64 8.01 2.96 12.31
N LYS A 65 9.06 3.80 12.26
CA LYS A 65 9.88 4.14 13.41
C LYS A 65 9.70 5.61 13.74
N ASP A 66 9.32 5.93 14.97
CA ASP A 66 9.26 7.30 15.46
C ASP A 66 10.69 7.81 15.70
N LEU A 67 11.01 8.99 15.17
CA LEU A 67 12.35 9.58 15.26
C LEU A 67 12.61 10.29 16.60
N LYS A 68 11.56 10.62 17.36
CA LYS A 68 11.62 11.30 18.66
C LYS A 68 11.61 10.31 19.82
N SER A 69 10.75 9.30 19.78
CA SER A 69 10.58 8.34 20.88
C SER A 69 11.40 7.05 20.71
N ALA A 70 12.05 6.87 19.54
CA ALA A 70 12.69 5.64 19.13
C ALA A 70 11.75 4.41 19.08
N GLU A 71 10.43 4.62 19.20
CA GLU A 71 9.43 3.56 19.11
C GLU A 71 9.41 2.95 17.71
N HIS A 72 9.39 1.62 17.65
CA HIS A 72 9.34 0.86 16.40
C HIS A 72 8.05 0.08 16.33
N LYS A 73 7.22 0.39 15.33
CA LYS A 73 5.93 -0.25 15.10
C LYS A 73 5.93 -1.03 13.80
N THR A 74 5.75 -2.34 13.90
CA THR A 74 5.50 -3.20 12.73
C THR A 74 4.14 -2.87 12.13
N VAL A 75 4.11 -2.57 10.83
CA VAL A 75 2.88 -2.26 10.09
C VAL A 75 2.32 -3.53 9.46
N SER A 76 3.16 -4.29 8.75
CA SER A 76 2.76 -5.56 8.16
C SER A 76 3.93 -6.53 8.04
N HIS A 77 3.60 -7.82 7.98
CA HIS A 77 4.57 -8.89 7.73
C HIS A 77 4.67 -9.19 6.23
N LYS A 78 5.86 -9.59 5.80
CA LYS A 78 6.10 -9.99 4.41
C LYS A 78 5.36 -11.30 4.12
N VAL A 79 4.58 -11.33 3.05
CA VAL A 79 3.82 -12.48 2.58
C VAL A 79 4.71 -13.29 1.64
N ALA A 80 5.15 -14.45 2.10
CA ALA A 80 5.93 -15.39 1.30
C ALA A 80 5.01 -16.38 0.58
N VAL A 81 5.10 -16.40 -0.75
CA VAL A 81 4.37 -17.32 -1.63
C VAL A 81 5.39 -18.04 -2.49
N SER A 82 5.56 -19.34 -2.25
CA SER A 82 6.63 -20.14 -2.86
C SER A 82 6.12 -21.11 -3.92
N SER A 83 4.86 -21.51 -3.81
CA SER A 83 4.28 -22.52 -4.69
C SER A 83 2.78 -22.29 -4.91
N LYS A 84 2.23 -23.00 -5.90
CA LYS A 84 0.77 -23.01 -6.16
C LYS A 84 -0.07 -23.41 -4.94
N ALA A 85 0.47 -24.21 -4.02
CA ALA A 85 -0.23 -24.61 -2.79
C ALA A 85 -0.45 -23.44 -1.81
N ASP A 86 0.41 -22.42 -1.89
CA ASP A 86 0.33 -21.18 -1.08
C ASP A 86 -0.76 -20.22 -1.58
N TYR A 87 -1.66 -20.63 -2.49
CA TYR A 87 -2.72 -19.77 -3.02
C TYR A 87 -3.56 -19.11 -1.94
N HIS A 88 -3.75 -19.75 -0.78
CA HIS A 88 -4.51 -19.20 0.34
C HIS A 88 -3.85 -17.93 0.91
N LYS A 89 -2.51 -17.84 0.88
CA LYS A 89 -1.72 -16.68 1.34
C LYS A 89 -1.81 -15.48 0.41
N VAL A 90 -2.17 -15.70 -0.87
CA VAL A 90 -2.34 -14.61 -1.85
C VAL A 90 -3.51 -13.71 -1.43
N GLN A 91 -3.22 -12.43 -1.24
CA GLN A 91 -4.21 -11.45 -0.80
C GLN A 91 -4.85 -10.76 -2.00
N VAL A 92 -6.17 -10.58 -1.93
CA VAL A 92 -6.94 -9.86 -2.96
C VAL A 92 -7.07 -8.41 -2.51
N LEU A 93 -6.51 -7.49 -3.31
CA LEU A 93 -6.61 -6.05 -3.10
C LEU A 93 -7.93 -5.55 -3.70
N HIS A 94 -8.81 -5.05 -2.84
CA HIS A 94 -10.14 -4.59 -3.24
C HIS A 94 -10.16 -3.15 -3.78
N HIS A 95 -9.22 -2.32 -3.34
CA HIS A 95 -9.09 -0.92 -3.75
C HIS A 95 -7.72 -0.67 -4.37
N GLN A 96 -7.66 0.24 -5.35
CA GLN A 96 -6.41 0.61 -6.02
C GLN A 96 -5.38 1.20 -5.03
N ASP A 97 -5.86 1.96 -4.04
CA ASP A 97 -5.02 2.53 -2.98
C ASP A 97 -4.23 1.45 -2.20
N HIS A 98 -4.76 0.22 -2.10
CA HIS A 98 -4.08 -0.88 -1.42
C HIS A 98 -2.93 -1.49 -2.25
N ALA A 99 -2.78 -1.08 -3.51
CA ALA A 99 -1.65 -1.46 -4.36
C ALA A 99 -0.55 -0.39 -4.42
N VAL A 100 -0.78 0.80 -3.86
CA VAL A 100 0.19 1.91 -3.93
C VAL A 100 1.45 1.55 -3.16
N GLY A 101 2.60 1.67 -3.82
CA GLY A 101 3.91 1.27 -3.28
C GLY A 101 4.27 -0.20 -3.53
N LEU A 102 3.37 -1.01 -4.13
CA LEU A 102 3.70 -2.34 -4.63
C LEU A 102 4.05 -2.28 -6.13
N LYS A 103 4.92 -3.18 -6.58
CA LYS A 103 5.33 -3.28 -7.98
C LYS A 103 4.38 -4.16 -8.78
N LYS A 104 3.78 -3.62 -9.85
CA LYS A 104 3.01 -4.39 -10.84
C LYS A 104 3.95 -5.31 -11.62
N VAL A 105 3.62 -6.60 -11.69
CA VAL A 105 4.46 -7.62 -12.37
C VAL A 105 3.76 -8.37 -13.48
N ALA A 106 2.45 -8.60 -13.36
CA ALA A 106 1.71 -9.33 -14.38
C ALA A 106 0.27 -8.84 -14.48
N THR A 107 -0.37 -9.13 -15.61
CA THR A 107 -1.80 -8.92 -15.82
C THR A 107 -2.40 -10.21 -16.37
N PHE A 108 -3.32 -10.80 -15.63
CA PHE A 108 -4.09 -11.96 -16.06
C PHE A 108 -5.43 -11.50 -16.63
N LYS A 109 -5.78 -11.99 -17.81
CA LYS A 109 -7.09 -11.74 -18.42
C LYS A 109 -7.77 -13.08 -18.68
N GLY A 110 -9.10 -13.09 -18.65
CA GLY A 110 -9.86 -14.30 -18.95
C GLY A 110 -11.36 -14.10 -18.86
N GLN A 111 -12.10 -15.15 -19.15
CA GLN A 111 -13.53 -15.21 -18.91
C GLN A 111 -13.80 -15.60 -17.45
N LEU A 112 -14.91 -15.11 -16.89
CA LEU A 112 -15.37 -15.58 -15.58
C LEU A 112 -15.69 -17.07 -15.68
N ASN A 113 -15.33 -17.84 -14.66
CA ASN A 113 -15.59 -19.29 -14.63
C ASN A 113 -17.11 -19.54 -14.61
N ARG A 114 -17.69 -19.95 -15.75
CA ARG A 114 -19.13 -20.24 -15.89
C ARG A 114 -19.35 -21.74 -15.67
N ALA A 115 -20.15 -22.08 -14.67
CA ALA A 115 -20.76 -23.40 -14.54
C ALA A 115 -22.29 -23.25 -14.59
N LYS A 116 -23.01 -24.26 -15.09
CA LYS A 116 -24.48 -24.24 -15.07
C LYS A 116 -24.94 -24.39 -13.61
N GLY A 117 -25.95 -23.60 -13.23
CA GLY A 117 -26.60 -23.71 -11.91
C GLY A 117 -25.91 -22.98 -10.76
N ILE A 118 -24.88 -22.16 -11.00
CA ILE A 118 -24.24 -21.33 -9.96
C ILE A 118 -24.62 -19.86 -10.11
N SER A 119 -24.65 -19.15 -8.98
CA SER A 119 -24.90 -17.71 -8.94
C SER A 119 -23.73 -16.89 -9.49
N SER A 120 -23.99 -15.63 -9.83
CA SER A 120 -22.96 -14.67 -10.27
C SER A 120 -21.88 -14.42 -9.22
N ALA A 121 -22.22 -14.52 -7.93
CA ALA A 121 -21.31 -14.34 -6.82
C ALA A 121 -20.36 -15.54 -6.71
N GLU A 122 -20.89 -16.75 -6.71
CA GLU A 122 -20.10 -17.99 -6.68
C GLU A 122 -19.15 -18.07 -7.88
N GLN A 123 -19.64 -17.74 -9.08
CA GLN A 123 -18.80 -17.64 -10.27
C GLN A 123 -17.59 -16.70 -10.05
N PHE A 124 -17.79 -15.57 -9.38
CA PHE A 124 -16.70 -14.66 -9.07
C PHE A 124 -15.75 -15.25 -8.03
N GLU A 125 -16.24 -15.95 -6.99
CA GLU A 125 -15.40 -16.70 -6.05
C GLU A 125 -14.52 -17.75 -6.74
N HIS A 126 -15.09 -18.54 -7.65
CA HIS A 126 -14.34 -19.50 -8.45
C HIS A 126 -13.27 -18.81 -9.31
N THR A 127 -13.59 -17.64 -9.87
CA THR A 127 -12.63 -16.85 -10.65
C THR A 127 -11.50 -16.33 -9.76
N LYS A 128 -11.83 -15.74 -8.60
CA LYS A 128 -10.85 -15.26 -7.61
C LYS A 128 -9.92 -16.39 -7.19
N ARG A 129 -10.45 -17.57 -6.90
CA ARG A 129 -9.63 -18.75 -6.55
C ARG A 129 -8.68 -19.15 -7.68
N SER A 130 -9.15 -19.19 -8.93
CA SER A 130 -8.31 -19.49 -10.10
C SER A 130 -7.18 -18.46 -10.28
N VAL A 131 -7.48 -17.18 -10.12
CA VAL A 131 -6.47 -16.10 -10.16
C VAL A 131 -5.45 -16.26 -9.04
N LYS A 132 -5.89 -16.55 -7.81
CA LYS A 132 -4.99 -16.80 -6.66
C LYS A 132 -4.05 -17.98 -6.94
N TYR A 133 -4.52 -19.06 -7.55
CA TYR A 133 -3.65 -20.17 -7.94
C TYR A 133 -2.62 -19.76 -9.00
N LYS A 134 -3.01 -18.98 -10.00
CA LYS A 134 -2.09 -18.49 -11.04
C LYS A 134 -1.02 -17.57 -10.44
N ALA A 135 -1.43 -16.64 -9.57
CA ALA A 135 -0.51 -15.76 -8.87
C ALA A 135 0.47 -16.54 -7.98
N ALA A 136 -0.04 -17.51 -7.21
CA ALA A 136 0.79 -18.32 -6.32
C ALA A 136 1.78 -19.21 -7.05
N ALA A 137 1.40 -19.77 -8.21
CA ALA A 137 2.32 -20.52 -9.06
C ALA A 137 3.49 -19.69 -9.56
N GLN A 138 3.37 -18.35 -9.59
CA GLN A 138 4.42 -17.41 -9.97
C GLN A 138 5.06 -16.69 -8.77
N GLY A 139 4.68 -17.04 -7.54
CA GLY A 139 5.18 -16.41 -6.33
C GLY A 139 4.67 -14.98 -6.09
N TYR A 140 3.54 -14.59 -6.69
CA TYR A 140 2.98 -13.24 -6.52
C TYR A 140 2.04 -13.17 -5.30
N PRO A 141 2.37 -12.38 -4.26
CA PRO A 141 1.59 -12.33 -3.02
C PRO A 141 0.27 -11.54 -3.11
N PHE A 142 0.15 -10.63 -4.08
CA PHE A 142 -1.00 -9.73 -4.16
C PHE A 142 -1.65 -9.73 -5.54
N VAL A 143 -2.98 -9.65 -5.59
CA VAL A 143 -3.74 -9.50 -6.83
C VAL A 143 -4.89 -8.50 -6.66
N ALA A 144 -5.10 -7.61 -7.62
CA ALA A 144 -6.31 -6.79 -7.72
C ALA A 144 -7.16 -7.30 -8.88
N ILE A 145 -8.42 -7.67 -8.64
CA ILE A 145 -9.28 -8.30 -9.65
C ILE A 145 -10.41 -7.35 -10.02
N ASN A 146 -10.47 -6.99 -11.29
CA ASN A 146 -11.54 -6.17 -11.87
C ASN A 146 -12.45 -7.03 -12.75
N LYS A 147 -13.74 -7.09 -12.40
CA LYS A 147 -14.78 -7.77 -13.18
C LYS A 147 -15.34 -6.79 -14.22
N LYS A 148 -15.40 -7.21 -15.48
CA LYS A 148 -15.98 -6.41 -16.57
C LYS A 148 -17.42 -6.85 -16.85
N ASN A 149 -18.24 -5.92 -17.33
CA ASN A 149 -19.67 -6.16 -17.60
C ASN A 149 -19.92 -7.20 -18.72
N ASN A 150 -18.94 -7.42 -19.60
CA ASN A 150 -19.00 -8.42 -20.67
C ASN A 150 -18.73 -9.87 -20.18
N GLY A 151 -18.67 -10.10 -18.87
CA GLY A 151 -18.41 -11.42 -18.29
C GLY A 151 -16.95 -11.87 -18.38
N THR A 152 -16.02 -10.94 -18.59
CA THR A 152 -14.57 -11.16 -18.48
C THR A 152 -14.01 -10.55 -17.21
N TYR A 153 -12.77 -10.89 -16.89
CA TYR A 153 -12.02 -10.26 -15.80
C TYR A 153 -10.63 -9.84 -16.27
N GLU A 154 -10.10 -8.87 -15.55
CA GLU A 154 -8.70 -8.48 -15.60
C GLU A 154 -8.17 -8.45 -14.17
N ALA A 155 -7.09 -9.18 -13.91
CA ALA A 155 -6.45 -9.24 -12.61
C ALA A 155 -5.01 -8.78 -12.73
N ILE A 156 -4.61 -7.81 -11.91
CA ILE A 156 -3.24 -7.29 -11.87
C ILE A 156 -2.54 -7.93 -10.68
N ALA A 157 -1.39 -8.55 -10.91
CA ALA A 157 -0.56 -9.12 -9.86
C ALA A 157 0.53 -8.14 -9.43
N TYR A 158 0.81 -8.10 -8.13
CA TYR A 158 1.81 -7.23 -7.53
C TYR A 158 2.77 -8.01 -6.63
N THR A 159 3.97 -7.47 -6.50
CA THR A 159 5.02 -7.88 -5.57
C THR A 159 5.53 -6.65 -4.80
N TYR A 160 6.38 -6.89 -3.81
CA TYR A 160 7.17 -5.86 -3.13
C TYR A 160 8.10 -5.11 -4.08
#